data_AF-A0A523VR88-F1
#
_entry.id   AF-A0A523VR88-F1
#
_cell.length_a   1.000
_cell.length_b   1.000
_cell.length_c   1.000
_cell.angle_alpha   90.00
_cell.angle_beta   90.00
_cell.angle_gamma   90.00
#
_symmetry.space_group_name_H-M   'P 1'
#
loop_
_entity.id
_entity.type
_entity.pdbx_description
1 polymer ?
#
loop_
_entity_poly.entity_id
_entity_poly.type
_entity_poly.pdbx_seq_one_letter_code
_entity_poly.pdbx_strand_id
1 'polypeptide(L)'
;MEELKISAKSIEAKLMEIKENRLRRTFPNLAKEMSECERTIRIHSIRSDVNAAEKKALTERTLANYNPDIIDFIRRCDNNQQAEEIINYMEERSEITHKYALKLRQQLKKRGVCSFGSKKEEGYYFKAVTQ
;
A
#
# COMPACT_ATOMS: atom_id res chain seq x y z
N MET A 1 -3.02 43.00 19.80
CA MET A 1 -3.43 41.69 19.24
C MET A 1 -2.57 41.26 18.05
N GLU A 2 -2.10 42.18 17.21
CA GLU A 2 -1.32 41.87 16.00
C GLU A 2 0.14 41.46 16.29
N GLU A 3 0.81 42.12 17.24
CA GLU A 3 2.20 41.78 17.61
C GLU A 3 2.35 40.38 18.25
N LEU A 4 1.37 39.97 19.06
CA LEU A 4 1.33 38.63 19.66
C LEU A 4 1.22 37.53 18.58
N LYS A 5 0.50 37.80 17.49
CA LYS A 5 0.38 36.86 16.36
C LYS A 5 1.68 36.76 15.55
N ILE A 6 2.40 37.87 15.39
CA ILE A 6 3.71 37.89 14.71
C ILE A 6 4.74 37.08 15.50
N SER A 7 4.75 37.24 16.83
CA SER A 7 5.63 36.47 17.72
C SER A 7 5.33 34.97 17.69
N ALA A 8 4.06 34.57 17.77
CA ALA A 8 3.66 33.17 17.68
C ALA A 8 4.06 32.53 16.34
N LYS A 9 3.87 33.23 15.23
CA LYS A 9 4.25 32.76 13.88
C LYS A 9 5.77 32.57 13.74
N SER A 10 6.56 33.44 14.36
CA SER A 10 8.03 33.33 14.39
C SER A 10 8.50 32.12 15.21
N ILE A 11 7.82 31.82 16.33
CA ILE A 11 8.11 30.65 17.16
C ILE A 11 7.74 29.35 16.44
N GLU A 12 6.59 29.31 15.76
CA GLU A 12 6.18 28.15 14.97
C GLU A 12 7.17 27.86 13.84
N ALA A 13 7.65 28.89 13.14
CA ALA A 13 8.65 28.73 12.09
C ALA A 13 9.96 28.11 12.63
N LYS A 14 10.47 28.60 13.77
CA LYS A 14 11.65 28.03 14.43
C LYS A 14 11.42 26.59 14.89
N LEU A 15 10.24 26.28 15.43
CA LEU A 15 9.91 24.93 15.86
C LEU A 15 9.87 23.95 14.67
N MET A 16 9.34 24.41 13.53
CA MET A 16 9.28 23.64 12.30
C MET A 16 10.67 23.36 11.74
N GLU A 17 11.56 24.35 11.76
CA GLU A 17 12.97 24.23 11.33
C GLU A 17 13.76 23.23 12.22
N ILE A 18 13.55 23.25 13.54
CA ILE A 18 14.16 22.30 14.47
C ILE A 18 13.65 20.87 14.20
N LYS A 19 12.34 20.71 13.94
CA LYS A 19 11.73 19.41 13.62
C LYS A 19 12.27 18.85 12.31
N GLU A 20 12.40 19.69 11.29
CA GLU A 20 12.96 19.29 9.98
C GLU A 20 14.42 18.85 10.12
N ASN A 21 15.24 19.61 10.86
CA ASN A 21 16.63 19.25 11.12
C ASN A 21 16.76 17.92 11.88
N ARG A 22 15.87 17.67 12.86
CA ARG A 22 15.85 16.39 13.57
C ARG A 22 15.47 15.25 12.62
N LEU A 23 14.45 15.44 11.79
CA LEU A 23 14.01 14.46 10.79
C LEU A 23 15.13 14.09 9.80
N ARG A 24 15.85 15.10 9.28
CA ARG A 24 17.01 14.90 8.39
C ARG A 24 18.15 14.12 9.04
N ARG A 25 18.35 14.25 10.36
CA ARG A 25 19.38 13.50 11.11
C ARG A 25 18.97 12.08 11.43
N THR A 26 17.72 11.85 11.87
CA THR A 26 17.26 10.52 12.28
C THR A 26 16.80 9.66 11.11
N PHE A 27 16.21 10.25 10.08
CA PHE A 27 15.69 9.55 8.90
C PHE A 27 16.13 10.27 7.61
N PRO A 28 17.42 10.20 7.25
CA PRO A 28 17.98 10.97 6.14
C PRO A 28 17.31 10.64 4.80
N ASN A 29 16.98 9.37 4.55
CA ASN A 29 16.33 8.95 3.31
C ASN A 29 14.87 9.43 3.24
N LEU A 30 14.11 9.27 4.32
CA LEU A 30 12.72 9.73 4.40
C LEU A 30 12.64 11.26 4.25
N ALA A 31 13.56 12.00 4.85
CA ALA A 31 13.63 13.44 4.72
C ALA A 31 13.90 13.85 3.27
N LYS A 32 14.82 13.16 2.57
CA LYS A 32 15.07 13.37 1.12
C LYS A 32 13.81 13.12 0.30
N GLU A 33 13.16 11.96 0.48
CA GLU A 33 11.92 11.60 -0.21
C GLU A 33 10.79 12.62 0.02
N MET A 34 10.69 13.15 1.25
CA MET A 34 9.70 14.19 1.58
C MET A 34 10.00 15.52 0.89
N SER A 35 11.27 15.93 0.84
CA SER A 35 11.73 17.20 0.27
C SER A 35 11.76 17.22 -1.25
N GLU A 36 12.11 16.09 -1.88
CA GLU A 36 12.32 16.05 -3.33
C GLU A 36 11.00 15.99 -4.12
N CYS A 37 9.85 15.77 -3.48
CA CYS A 37 8.53 15.71 -4.15
C CYS A 37 8.42 14.77 -5.37
N GLU A 38 9.48 14.04 -5.74
CA GLU A 38 9.52 13.00 -6.75
C GLU A 38 8.88 11.72 -6.22
N ARG A 39 7.60 11.81 -5.82
CA ARG A 39 6.80 10.64 -5.46
C ARG A 39 6.29 9.95 -6.73
N THR A 40 7.22 9.44 -7.54
CA THR A 40 6.84 8.64 -8.71
C THR A 40 6.50 7.22 -8.26
N ILE A 41 5.20 6.92 -8.19
CA ILE A 41 4.75 5.55 -7.94
C ILE A 41 4.94 4.77 -9.23
N ARG A 42 5.97 3.93 -9.28
CA ARG A 42 6.21 3.04 -10.42
C ARG A 42 5.03 2.08 -10.54
N ILE A 43 4.33 2.11 -11.67
CA ILE A 43 3.32 1.09 -12.00
C ILE A 43 4.06 -0.21 -12.26
N HIS A 44 3.99 -1.15 -11.32
CA HIS A 44 4.72 -2.42 -11.41
C HIS A 44 4.13 -3.35 -12.46
N SER A 45 2.80 -3.35 -12.62
CA SER A 45 2.12 -4.12 -13.66
C SER A 45 0.73 -3.55 -13.94
N ILE A 46 0.28 -3.72 -15.18
CA ILE A 46 -1.12 -3.57 -15.57
C ILE A 46 -1.63 -4.99 -15.81
N ARG A 47 -2.68 -5.40 -15.09
CA ARG A 47 -3.28 -6.75 -15.20
C ARG A 47 -4.10 -6.84 -16.50
N SER A 48 -3.43 -6.87 -17.65
CA SER A 48 -4.05 -7.17 -18.95
C SER A 48 -4.22 -8.68 -19.14
N ASP A 49 -3.26 -9.46 -18.61
CA ASP A 49 -3.27 -10.92 -18.54
C ASP A 49 -2.81 -11.34 -17.13
N VAL A 50 -3.66 -12.08 -16.42
CA VAL A 50 -3.44 -12.51 -15.03
C VAL A 50 -2.20 -13.39 -14.91
N ASN A 51 -2.00 -14.32 -15.85
CA ASN A 51 -0.89 -15.28 -15.79
C ASN A 51 0.46 -14.61 -16.05
N ALA A 52 0.50 -13.70 -17.03
CA ALA A 52 1.72 -12.96 -17.36
C ALA A 52 2.12 -11.98 -16.24
N ALA A 53 1.14 -11.34 -15.59
CA ALA A 53 1.38 -10.45 -14.45
C ALA A 53 1.92 -11.23 -13.24
N GLU A 54 1.36 -12.40 -12.95
CA GLU A 54 1.83 -13.24 -11.85
C GLU A 54 3.26 -13.74 -12.08
N LYS A 55 3.57 -14.25 -13.29
CA LYS A 55 4.95 -14.68 -13.60
C LYS A 55 5.97 -13.55 -13.45
N LYS A 56 5.62 -12.32 -13.86
CA LYS A 56 6.50 -11.16 -13.69
C LYS A 56 6.67 -10.76 -12.24
N ALA A 57 5.60 -10.82 -11.44
CA ALA A 57 5.65 -10.52 -10.01
C ALA A 57 6.52 -11.53 -9.23
N LEU A 58 6.51 -12.79 -9.66
CA LEU A 58 7.18 -13.91 -9.00
C LEU A 58 8.65 -14.12 -9.39
N THR A 59 9.26 -13.23 -10.17
CA THR A 59 10.72 -13.33 -10.42
C THR A 59 11.51 -12.96 -9.16
N GLU A 60 12.65 -13.60 -8.90
CA GLU A 60 13.47 -13.36 -7.70
C GLU A 60 13.78 -11.88 -7.47
N ARG A 61 14.09 -11.16 -8.54
CA ARG A 61 14.41 -9.73 -8.51
C ARG A 61 13.22 -8.85 -8.17
N THR A 62 12.01 -9.25 -8.54
CA THR A 62 10.79 -8.49 -8.23
C THR A 62 10.23 -8.86 -6.87
N LEU A 63 10.44 -10.09 -6.41
CA LEU A 63 9.85 -10.58 -5.17
C LEU A 63 10.46 -9.93 -3.92
N ALA A 64 11.76 -9.63 -3.94
CA ALA A 64 12.45 -8.91 -2.86
C ALA A 64 11.81 -7.54 -2.53
N ASN A 65 11.15 -6.93 -3.53
CA ASN A 65 10.47 -5.64 -3.41
C ASN A 65 8.96 -5.77 -3.70
N TYR A 66 8.42 -6.99 -3.73
CA TYR A 66 7.02 -7.21 -4.06
C TYR A 66 6.13 -6.88 -2.86
N ASN A 67 5.30 -5.86 -3.03
CA ASN A 67 4.26 -5.54 -2.07
C ASN A 67 2.93 -6.17 -2.52
N PRO A 68 2.33 -7.09 -1.75
CA PRO A 68 1.05 -7.68 -2.09
C PRO A 68 -0.06 -6.62 -2.14
N ASP A 69 -0.91 -6.74 -3.16
CA ASP A 69 -2.10 -5.92 -3.35
C ASP A 69 -3.29 -6.52 -2.58
N ILE A 70 -4.36 -5.76 -2.40
CA ILE A 70 -5.58 -6.24 -1.71
C ILE A 70 -6.13 -7.52 -2.34
N ILE A 71 -6.03 -7.65 -3.67
CA ILE A 71 -6.44 -8.85 -4.39
C ILE A 71 -5.60 -10.07 -3.97
N ASP A 72 -4.31 -9.89 -3.67
CA ASP A 72 -3.45 -10.98 -3.20
C ASP A 72 -3.82 -11.43 -1.79
N PHE A 73 -4.27 -10.51 -0.94
CA PHE A 73 -4.78 -10.86 0.38
C PHE A 73 -6.11 -11.60 0.28
N ILE A 74 -7.05 -11.11 -0.53
CA ILE A 74 -8.35 -11.76 -0.73
C ILE A 74 -8.20 -13.18 -1.28
N ARG A 75 -7.23 -13.42 -2.18
CA ARG A 75 -6.97 -14.76 -2.76
C ARG A 75 -6.36 -15.77 -1.77
N ARG A 76 -5.98 -15.34 -0.58
CA ARG A 76 -5.56 -16.22 0.53
C ARG A 76 -6.70 -16.58 1.46
N CYS A 77 -7.83 -15.89 1.38
CA CYS A 77 -8.97 -16.15 2.22
C CYS A 77 -9.64 -17.47 1.84
N ASP A 78 -10.02 -18.24 2.85
CA ASP A 78 -10.79 -19.48 2.68
C ASP A 78 -12.28 -19.21 2.53
N ASN A 79 -12.75 -18.12 3.11
CA ASN A 79 -14.17 -17.80 3.18
C ASN A 79 -14.44 -16.32 2.88
N ASN A 80 -15.70 -16.01 2.59
CA ASN A 80 -16.11 -14.65 2.25
C ASN A 80 -15.99 -13.68 3.45
N GLN A 81 -16.12 -14.18 4.69
CA GLN A 81 -16.04 -13.34 5.87
C GLN A 81 -14.62 -12.77 6.07
N GLN A 82 -13.59 -13.61 5.96
CA GLN A 82 -12.19 -13.20 5.98
C GLN A 82 -11.91 -12.15 4.90
N ALA A 83 -12.43 -12.34 3.68
CA ALA A 83 -12.25 -11.37 2.60
C ALA A 83 -12.94 -10.03 2.91
N GLU A 84 -14.10 -10.04 3.56
CA GLU A 84 -14.79 -8.82 3.98
C GLU A 84 -14.00 -8.09 5.07
N GLU A 85 -13.44 -8.81 6.05
CA GLU A 85 -12.56 -8.24 7.08
C GLU A 85 -11.32 -7.59 6.48
N ILE A 86 -10.67 -8.23 5.51
CA ILE A 86 -9.52 -7.68 4.77
C ILE A 86 -9.91 -6.38 4.05
N ILE A 87 -11.07 -6.36 3.37
CA ILE A 87 -11.55 -5.16 2.67
C ILE A 87 -11.81 -4.01 3.64
N ASN A 88 -12.43 -4.30 4.78
CA ASN A 88 -12.71 -3.30 5.81
C ASN A 88 -11.40 -2.73 6.38
N TYR A 89 -10.45 -3.60 6.73
CA TYR A 89 -9.16 -3.19 7.27
C TYR A 89 -8.37 -2.28 6.31
N MET A 90 -8.35 -2.63 5.01
CA MET A 90 -7.66 -1.83 4.00
C MET A 90 -8.36 -0.48 3.75
N GLU A 91 -9.68 -0.44 3.87
CA GLU A 91 -10.48 0.79 3.75
C GLU A 91 -10.26 1.72 4.96
N GLU A 92 -10.29 1.18 6.18
CA GLU A 92 -10.03 1.94 7.42
C GLU A 92 -8.64 2.57 7.42
N ARG A 93 -7.64 1.86 6.90
CA ARG A 93 -6.26 2.37 6.74
C ARG A 93 -6.10 3.33 5.56
N SER A 94 -7.16 3.59 4.79
CA SER A 94 -7.13 4.41 3.57
C SER A 94 -6.13 3.91 2.51
N GLU A 95 -5.81 2.61 2.51
CA GLU A 95 -4.97 1.98 1.48
C GLU A 95 -5.76 1.76 0.18
N ILE A 96 -7.08 1.63 0.30
CA ILE A 96 -8.01 1.62 -0.82
C ILE A 96 -9.05 2.75 -0.70
N THR A 97 -9.54 3.21 -1.84
CA THR A 97 -10.64 4.18 -1.86
C THR A 97 -11.97 3.51 -1.52
N HIS A 98 -12.89 4.24 -0.88
CA HIS A 98 -14.24 3.76 -0.58
C HIS A 98 -14.97 3.20 -1.81
N LYS A 99 -14.85 3.90 -2.95
CA LYS A 99 -15.42 3.46 -4.24
C LYS A 99 -14.86 2.11 -4.69
N TYR A 100 -13.58 1.85 -4.45
CA TYR A 100 -12.95 0.57 -4.79
C TYR A 100 -13.37 -0.53 -3.81
N ALA A 101 -13.38 -0.25 -2.50
CA ALA A 101 -13.89 -1.18 -1.47
C ALA A 101 -15.31 -1.65 -1.78
N LEU A 102 -16.19 -0.72 -2.16
CA LEU A 102 -17.59 -1.01 -2.48
C LEU A 102 -17.72 -1.93 -3.71
N LYS A 103 -16.87 -1.77 -4.73
CA LYS A 103 -16.80 -2.70 -5.87
C LYS A 103 -16.36 -4.09 -5.45
N LEU A 104 -15.34 -4.20 -4.59
CA LEU A 104 -14.85 -5.49 -4.09
C LEU A 104 -15.93 -6.22 -3.30
N ARG A 105 -16.64 -5.52 -2.40
CA ARG A 105 -17.78 -6.09 -1.64
C ARG A 105 -18.89 -6.60 -2.57
N GLN A 106 -19.23 -5.84 -3.62
CA GLN A 106 -20.25 -6.28 -4.60
C GLN A 106 -19.81 -7.54 -5.35
N GLN A 107 -18.55 -7.62 -5.76
CA GLN A 107 -18.00 -8.80 -6.43
C GLN A 107 -17.98 -10.02 -5.50
N LEU A 108 -17.54 -9.82 -4.25
CA LEU A 108 -17.50 -10.85 -3.21
C LEU A 108 -18.89 -11.43 -2.94
N LYS A 109 -19.91 -10.57 -2.79
CA LYS A 109 -21.31 -11.01 -2.57
C LYS A 109 -21.89 -11.77 -3.76
N LYS A 110 -21.52 -11.42 -4.99
CA LYS A 110 -22.08 -12.04 -6.21
C LYS A 110 -21.40 -13.35 -6.60
N ARG A 111 -20.08 -13.45 -6.43
CA ARG A 111 -19.26 -14.52 -7.02
C ARG A 111 -18.34 -15.23 -6.03
N GLY A 112 -18.26 -14.74 -4.78
CA GLY A 112 -17.39 -15.29 -3.75
C GLY A 112 -15.91 -14.99 -3.94
N VAL A 113 -15.09 -15.47 -2.99
CA VAL A 113 -13.62 -15.31 -2.95
C VAL A 113 -12.90 -15.83 -4.20
N CYS A 114 -13.36 -16.94 -4.79
CA CYS A 114 -12.75 -17.54 -5.99
C CYS A 114 -12.84 -16.63 -7.23
N SER A 115 -13.70 -15.61 -7.21
CA SER A 115 -13.85 -14.65 -8.32
C SER A 115 -12.66 -13.71 -8.50
N PHE A 116 -11.80 -13.61 -7.48
CA PHE A 116 -10.62 -12.74 -7.50
C PHE A 116 -9.38 -13.42 -8.09
N GLY A 117 -9.47 -14.71 -8.41
CA GLY A 117 -8.40 -15.51 -9.01
C GLY A 117 -8.24 -16.87 -8.31
N SER A 118 -7.27 -17.66 -8.78
CA SER A 118 -6.89 -18.91 -8.13
C SER A 118 -6.41 -18.67 -6.71
N LYS A 119 -6.72 -19.61 -5.81
CA LYS A 119 -6.29 -19.54 -4.42
C LYS A 119 -4.77 -19.55 -4.32
N LYS A 120 -4.21 -18.65 -3.50
CA LYS A 120 -2.77 -18.66 -3.19
C LYS A 120 -2.54 -19.55 -1.98
N GLU A 121 -1.90 -20.69 -2.22
CA GLU A 121 -1.58 -21.67 -1.19
C GLU A 121 -0.61 -21.14 -0.13
N GLU A 122 -0.53 -21.85 0.99
CA GLU A 122 0.47 -21.56 2.00
C GLU A 122 1.89 -21.66 1.41
N GLY A 123 2.72 -20.70 1.79
CA GLY A 123 4.08 -20.55 1.27
C GLY A 123 4.19 -20.18 -0.21
N TYR A 124 3.12 -19.66 -0.84
CA TYR A 124 3.08 -19.32 -2.26
C TYR A 124 4.29 -18.49 -2.75
N TYR A 125 4.71 -17.49 -1.99
CA TYR A 125 5.86 -16.65 -2.35
C TYR A 125 7.22 -17.32 -2.10
N PHE A 126 7.32 -18.18 -1.09
CA PHE A 126 8.57 -18.91 -0.80
C PHE A 126 8.86 -19.95 -1.88
N LYS A 127 7.82 -20.68 -2.33
CA LYS A 127 7.92 -21.66 -3.42
C LYS A 127 8.39 -21.05 -4.75
N ALA A 128 8.14 -19.76 -4.97
CA ALA A 128 8.50 -19.07 -6.20
C ALA A 128 10.00 -18.69 -6.28
N VAL A 129 10.71 -18.65 -5.15
CA VAL A 129 12.14 -18.26 -5.09
C VAL A 129 13.06 -19.47 -5.01
N THR A 130 12.54 -20.64 -4.65
CA THR A 130 13.37 -21.85 -4.40
C THR A 130 13.46 -22.80 -5.60
N GLN A 131 13.45 -22.29 -6.84
CA GLN A 131 13.60 -23.11 -8.07
C GLN A 131 14.91 -22.86 -8.81
#